data_AF-A0A933ZJF4-F1
#
_entry.id   AF-A0A933ZJF4-F1
#
_cell.length_a   1.000
_cell.length_b   1.000
_cell.length_c   1.000
_cell.angle_alpha   90.00
_cell.angle_beta   90.00
_cell.angle_gamma   90.00
#
_symmetry.space_group_name_H-M   'P 1'
#
loop_
_entity.id
_entity.type
_entity.pdbx_description
1 polymer ?
#
loop_
_entity_poly.entity_id
_entity_poly.type
_entity_poly.pdbx_seq_one_letter_code
_entity_poly.pdbx_strand_id
1 'polypeptide(L)'
;MKKLSLTIGLLLAATACGPSEDPGAWYGSNSPVSSSKGKGDQPGTGGTAGQGSGGQGSGGQVIGQPEGGGPASKEVCGDGLDNDGNGKIDETCACEVGKTQKCFAGDPAQAGKGECTFGSQTCVKATGGNEFQGAEWGECVGSGKPGSEACDGKDNDCNGTVDDGCECQDGDKQDCSTVCGNGSQTCTAGKWGECDALQPDANGNCFVQLNINVDGDCVCAPACPANAPFPVGCQIDFQGGNSNGCVALAGNGQLYFQEGVKCDAGHLTGFVICSSVPGDPLNAQNCPINKSNPHYGQKPSDCPDIEGGDPQSCYY
;
A
#
# COMPACT_ATOMS: atom_id res chain seq x y z
N MET A 1 -10.62 -6.99 -1.14
CA MET A 1 -9.21 -6.64 -0.92
C MET A 1 -8.67 -7.60 0.14
N LYS A 2 -7.97 -8.66 -0.26
CA LYS A 2 -7.31 -9.59 0.67
C LYS A 2 -6.03 -8.92 1.13
N LYS A 3 -5.91 -8.58 2.41
CA LYS A 3 -4.65 -8.12 3.00
C LYS A 3 -3.65 -9.27 2.84
N LEU A 4 -2.71 -9.14 1.92
CA LEU A 4 -1.57 -10.04 1.80
C LEU A 4 -0.66 -9.70 2.98
N SER A 5 -0.68 -10.53 4.02
CA SER A 5 0.28 -10.43 5.11
C SER A 5 1.65 -10.80 4.53
N LEU A 6 2.57 -9.84 4.45
CA LEU A 6 3.92 -10.08 3.98
C LEU A 6 4.67 -10.86 5.07
N THR A 7 4.66 -12.18 4.95
CA THR A 7 5.43 -13.08 5.79
C THR A 7 6.91 -12.92 5.42
N ILE A 8 7.62 -11.99 6.05
CA ILE A 8 9.09 -11.98 6.03
C ILE A 8 9.52 -13.24 6.79
N GLY A 9 9.71 -14.33 6.05
CA GLY A 9 10.28 -15.57 6.54
C GLY A 9 11.77 -15.39 6.76
N LEU A 10 12.14 -14.59 7.77
CA LEU A 10 13.50 -14.57 8.26
C LEU A 10 13.70 -15.91 8.98
N LEU A 11 14.54 -16.79 8.44
CA LEU A 11 15.04 -17.94 9.20
C LEU A 11 15.84 -17.37 10.38
N LEU A 12 15.15 -17.21 11.50
CA LEU A 12 15.71 -16.68 12.74
C LEU A 12 16.36 -17.85 13.47
N ALA A 13 17.69 -17.87 13.47
CA ALA A 13 18.45 -18.81 14.30
C ALA A 13 18.18 -18.51 15.78
N ALA A 14 17.95 -19.56 16.56
CA ALA A 14 17.80 -19.47 18.00
C ALA A 14 19.00 -18.71 18.60
N THR A 15 18.72 -17.61 19.29
CA THR A 15 19.75 -16.79 19.97
C THR A 15 19.72 -17.12 21.45
N ALA A 16 20.85 -16.97 22.14
CA ALA A 16 20.93 -17.14 23.60
C ALA A 16 19.91 -16.21 24.21
N CYS A 17 19.23 -16.65 25.26
CA CYS A 17 18.56 -15.72 26.13
C CYS A 17 19.63 -14.73 26.64
N GLY A 18 19.45 -13.44 26.35
CA GLY A 18 20.31 -12.42 26.94
C GLY A 18 20.27 -12.55 28.47
N PRO A 19 21.35 -12.18 29.18
CA PRO A 19 21.29 -12.14 30.63
C PRO A 19 20.11 -11.25 31.03
N SER A 20 19.25 -11.79 31.89
CA SER A 20 18.17 -11.05 32.53
C SER A 20 18.80 -10.02 33.46
N GLU A 21 19.25 -8.89 32.93
CA GLU A 21 19.46 -7.71 33.75
C GLU A 21 18.05 -7.28 34.16
N ASP A 22 17.69 -7.53 35.42
CA ASP A 22 16.41 -7.13 36.02
C ASP A 22 15.96 -5.76 35.48
N PRO A 23 14.90 -5.67 34.66
CA PRO A 23 14.25 -4.39 34.45
C PRO A 23 13.53 -4.08 35.76
N GLY A 24 14.24 -3.43 36.67
CA GLY A 24 13.75 -3.09 37.98
C GLY A 24 12.34 -2.50 37.90
N ALA A 25 11.40 -3.15 38.61
CA ALA A 25 10.18 -2.57 39.14
C ALA A 25 9.46 -1.53 38.25
N TRP A 26 8.70 -1.99 37.26
CA TRP A 26 7.67 -1.16 36.61
C TRP A 26 6.24 -1.50 37.03
N TYR A 27 6.07 -2.14 38.20
CA TYR A 27 4.79 -2.22 38.89
C TYR A 27 4.81 -1.38 40.17
N GLY A 28 4.30 -0.15 40.04
CA GLY A 28 3.73 0.64 41.13
C GLY A 28 4.68 1.57 41.90
N SER A 29 4.59 2.87 41.61
CA SER A 29 4.22 3.93 42.58
C SER A 29 4.47 5.33 42.01
N ASN A 30 3.45 6.20 42.14
CA ASN A 30 3.48 7.64 41.88
C ASN A 30 4.78 8.34 42.33
N SER A 31 5.33 9.20 41.47
CA SER A 31 5.92 10.50 41.86
C SER A 31 6.27 11.38 40.64
N PRO A 32 6.37 12.71 40.82
CA PRO A 32 5.63 13.67 39.99
C PRO A 32 6.38 14.17 38.77
N VAL A 33 5.59 14.53 37.75
CA VAL A 33 5.99 15.38 36.64
C VAL A 33 6.52 16.70 37.20
N SER A 34 7.82 16.93 37.06
CA SER A 34 8.42 18.23 37.35
C SER A 34 7.86 19.25 36.37
N SER A 35 7.01 20.11 36.90
CA SER A 35 6.46 21.28 36.24
C SER A 35 7.53 22.37 36.14
N SER A 36 8.12 22.54 34.97
CA SER A 36 8.82 23.78 34.62
C SER A 36 7.80 24.82 34.16
N LYS A 37 7.45 25.73 35.09
CA LYS A 37 6.78 27.00 34.80
C LYS A 37 7.67 27.85 33.88
N GLY A 38 7.18 28.20 32.71
CA GLY A 38 7.60 29.36 31.92
C GLY A 38 6.39 30.26 31.66
N LYS A 39 6.40 31.46 32.27
CA LYS A 39 5.39 32.52 32.14
C LYS A 39 5.81 33.52 31.04
N GLY A 40 4.81 34.17 30.45
CA GLY A 40 4.89 35.46 29.74
C GLY A 40 5.02 35.33 28.22
N ASP A 41 4.31 36.05 27.35
CA ASP A 41 3.44 37.21 27.48
C ASP A 41 2.57 37.33 26.20
N GLN A 42 1.32 37.83 26.34
CA GLN A 42 0.56 38.47 25.24
C GLN A 42 0.97 39.96 25.15
N PRO A 43 0.83 40.62 23.98
CA PRO A 43 -0.43 41.26 23.54
C PRO A 43 -0.68 41.04 22.02
N GLY A 44 -1.86 41.08 21.40
CA GLY A 44 -3.12 41.77 21.68
C GLY A 44 -3.26 43.04 20.81
N THR A 45 -3.98 42.98 19.67
CA THR A 45 -4.79 44.02 18.94
C THR A 45 -4.97 43.57 17.47
N GLY A 46 -6.09 43.70 16.75
CA GLY A 46 -7.40 44.33 16.93
C GLY A 46 -8.25 44.09 15.65
N GLY A 47 -9.54 44.46 15.68
CA GLY A 47 -10.61 44.17 14.68
C GLY A 47 -10.33 44.61 13.22
N THR A 48 -11.14 44.25 12.22
CA THR A 48 -12.56 44.66 12.07
C THR A 48 -13.38 43.75 11.13
N ALA A 49 -14.70 43.91 11.25
CA ALA A 49 -15.82 43.24 10.58
C ALA A 49 -16.06 43.59 9.09
N GLY A 50 -16.93 42.80 8.45
CA GLY A 50 -17.71 43.13 7.23
C GLY A 50 -18.05 41.87 6.41
N GLN A 51 -19.24 41.26 6.57
CA GLN A 51 -20.37 41.29 5.61
C GLN A 51 -19.96 40.89 4.17
N GLY A 52 -20.51 39.89 3.48
CA GLY A 52 -21.84 39.24 3.52
C GLY A 52 -22.32 39.07 2.06
N SER A 53 -23.24 38.12 1.83
CA SER A 53 -23.95 37.78 0.57
C SER A 53 -23.23 36.74 -0.32
N GLY A 54 -23.84 35.67 -0.83
CA GLY A 54 -25.25 35.28 -0.95
C GLY A 54 -25.51 34.77 -2.38
N GLY A 55 -26.21 33.63 -2.52
CA GLY A 55 -26.74 33.09 -3.79
C GLY A 55 -26.24 31.67 -4.11
N GLN A 56 -27.01 30.61 -3.83
CA GLN A 56 -27.93 29.90 -4.77
C GLN A 56 -27.19 29.32 -5.98
N GLY A 57 -27.22 28.04 -6.33
CA GLY A 57 -28.15 26.94 -6.09
C GLY A 57 -28.18 26.07 -7.36
N SER A 58 -28.79 24.88 -7.28
CA SER A 58 -29.01 23.88 -8.37
C SER A 58 -27.79 22.96 -8.57
N GLY A 59 -27.89 21.64 -8.53
CA GLY A 59 -28.99 20.76 -8.91
C GLY A 59 -28.38 19.76 -9.89
N GLY A 60 -28.26 18.49 -9.47
CA GLY A 60 -27.63 17.44 -10.26
C GLY A 60 -28.28 17.26 -11.62
N GLN A 61 -27.46 17.20 -12.66
CA GLN A 61 -27.89 16.99 -14.04
C GLN A 61 -26.98 15.95 -14.71
N VAL A 62 -27.55 14.76 -14.86
CA VAL A 62 -27.48 13.81 -15.98
C VAL A 62 -26.12 13.54 -16.63
N ILE A 63 -25.69 12.28 -16.53
CA ILE A 63 -24.80 11.58 -17.46
C ILE A 63 -25.29 11.74 -18.92
N GLY A 64 -24.57 12.55 -19.69
CA GLY A 64 -24.74 12.67 -21.13
C GLY A 64 -23.41 13.13 -21.74
N GLN A 65 -22.88 12.33 -22.66
CA GLN A 65 -21.79 12.73 -23.54
C GLN A 65 -22.09 14.13 -24.12
N PRO A 66 -21.13 15.07 -24.16
CA PRO A 66 -21.25 16.16 -25.09
C PRO A 66 -20.95 15.59 -26.48
N GLU A 67 -22.01 15.44 -27.27
CA GLU A 67 -21.92 15.39 -28.72
C GLU A 67 -21.09 16.61 -29.16
N GLY A 68 -19.96 16.34 -29.83
CA GLY A 68 -19.07 17.35 -30.40
C GLY A 68 -19.78 18.08 -31.55
N GLY A 69 -20.60 19.07 -31.20
CA GLY A 69 -21.08 20.09 -32.13
C GLY A 69 -20.11 21.26 -32.16
N GLY A 70 -18.95 21.07 -32.80
CA GLY A 70 -18.09 22.17 -33.20
C GLY A 70 -18.77 23.01 -34.31
N PRO A 71 -18.44 24.31 -34.45
CA PRO A 71 -18.96 25.11 -35.56
C PRO A 71 -18.52 24.48 -36.88
N ALA A 72 -19.35 24.59 -37.93
CA ALA A 72 -19.09 24.09 -39.28
C ALA A 72 -17.86 24.76 -39.95
N SER A 73 -16.66 24.49 -39.44
CA SER A 73 -15.43 24.63 -40.21
C SER A 73 -15.56 23.74 -41.44
N LYS A 74 -15.04 24.21 -42.56
CA LYS A 74 -15.05 23.46 -43.80
C LYS A 74 -13.90 22.47 -43.77
N GLU A 75 -14.15 21.22 -44.17
CA GLU A 75 -13.12 20.23 -44.44
C GLU A 75 -12.00 20.78 -45.35
N VAL A 76 -10.74 20.54 -44.98
CA VAL A 76 -9.58 20.92 -45.80
C VAL A 76 -9.08 19.68 -46.51
N CYS A 77 -9.42 19.59 -47.79
CA CYS A 77 -9.18 18.38 -48.56
C CYS A 77 -7.71 17.95 -48.60
N GLY A 78 -7.48 16.69 -48.22
CA GLY A 78 -6.20 15.98 -48.37
C GLY A 78 -5.19 16.23 -47.25
N ASP A 79 -5.61 16.83 -46.14
CA ASP A 79 -4.80 16.90 -44.92
C ASP A 79 -4.94 15.64 -44.04
N GLY A 80 -5.99 14.85 -44.27
CA GLY A 80 -6.30 13.61 -43.57
C GLY A 80 -6.76 13.84 -42.12
N LEU A 81 -7.41 14.97 -41.85
CA LEU A 81 -7.88 15.39 -40.52
C LEU A 81 -9.39 15.65 -40.56
N ASP A 82 -10.07 15.43 -39.43
CA ASP A 82 -11.48 15.78 -39.23
C ASP A 82 -11.56 17.25 -38.77
N ASN A 83 -11.69 18.16 -39.73
CA ASN A 83 -11.55 19.60 -39.47
C ASN A 83 -12.83 20.24 -38.95
N ASP A 84 -13.96 19.58 -39.12
CA ASP A 84 -15.26 20.01 -38.61
C ASP A 84 -15.73 19.22 -37.36
N GLY A 85 -14.99 18.19 -36.97
CA GLY A 85 -15.20 17.40 -35.76
C GLY A 85 -16.41 16.46 -35.85
N ASN A 86 -16.90 16.15 -37.05
CA ASN A 86 -18.12 15.35 -37.24
C ASN A 86 -17.87 13.83 -37.22
N GLY A 87 -16.63 13.40 -37.03
CA GLY A 87 -16.19 12.01 -37.00
C GLY A 87 -15.91 11.41 -38.39
N LYS A 88 -16.03 12.21 -39.45
CA LYS A 88 -15.65 11.86 -40.82
C LYS A 88 -14.48 12.72 -41.24
N ILE A 89 -13.73 12.22 -42.21
CA ILE A 89 -12.48 12.84 -42.63
C ILE A 89 -12.58 13.05 -44.13
N ASP A 90 -12.39 14.29 -44.58
CA ASP A 90 -12.42 14.65 -46.00
C ASP A 90 -13.73 14.27 -46.73
N GLU A 91 -14.88 14.14 -46.05
CA GLU A 91 -16.12 13.59 -46.60
C GLU A 91 -16.82 14.49 -47.64
N THR A 92 -16.37 15.75 -47.76
CA THR A 92 -16.81 16.67 -48.83
C THR A 92 -15.77 16.83 -49.93
N CYS A 93 -14.72 15.99 -49.92
CA CYS A 93 -13.60 16.04 -50.84
C CYS A 93 -13.67 14.92 -51.88
N ALA A 94 -13.40 15.26 -53.13
CA ALA A 94 -13.35 14.28 -54.21
C ALA A 94 -12.10 13.39 -54.06
N CYS A 95 -12.27 12.09 -54.30
CA CYS A 95 -11.18 11.13 -54.30
C CYS A 95 -11.29 10.16 -55.49
N GLU A 96 -10.20 9.46 -55.78
CA GLU A 96 -10.17 8.42 -56.81
C GLU A 96 -10.26 7.05 -56.15
N VAL A 97 -11.21 6.21 -56.60
CA VAL A 97 -11.47 4.88 -56.01
C VAL A 97 -10.18 4.07 -55.94
N GLY A 98 -9.88 3.53 -54.76
CA GLY A 98 -8.68 2.74 -54.48
C GLY A 98 -7.46 3.54 -54.04
N LYS A 99 -7.50 4.88 -54.07
CA LYS A 99 -6.46 5.69 -53.42
C LYS A 99 -6.58 5.59 -51.91
N THR A 100 -5.44 5.67 -51.24
CA THR A 100 -5.35 5.70 -49.79
C THR A 100 -4.76 7.03 -49.33
N GLN A 101 -5.15 7.44 -48.13
CA GLN A 101 -4.53 8.56 -47.44
C GLN A 101 -4.43 8.28 -45.94
N LYS A 102 -3.56 9.03 -45.27
CA LYS A 102 -3.55 9.09 -43.81
C LYS A 102 -4.87 9.65 -43.30
N CYS A 103 -5.26 9.29 -42.09
CA CYS A 103 -6.51 9.74 -41.51
C CYS A 103 -6.40 9.84 -39.99
N PHE A 104 -7.04 10.84 -39.39
CA PHE A 104 -7.20 10.97 -37.95
C PHE A 104 -8.53 11.66 -37.64
N ALA A 105 -9.43 10.94 -36.96
CA ALA A 105 -10.80 11.39 -36.66
C ALA A 105 -10.94 12.09 -35.30
N GLY A 106 -9.82 12.32 -34.59
CA GLY A 106 -9.80 13.10 -33.35
C GLY A 106 -9.53 14.57 -33.62
N ASP A 107 -9.28 15.35 -32.56
CA ASP A 107 -8.89 16.75 -32.69
C ASP A 107 -7.64 16.90 -33.59
N PRO A 108 -7.72 17.66 -34.71
CA PRO A 108 -6.58 17.92 -35.59
C PRO A 108 -5.31 18.40 -34.86
N ALA A 109 -5.45 19.09 -33.73
CA ALA A 109 -4.33 19.55 -32.91
C ALA A 109 -3.60 18.42 -32.15
N GLN A 110 -4.22 17.26 -31.98
CA GLN A 110 -3.64 16.07 -31.33
C GLN A 110 -3.02 15.09 -32.33
N ALA A 111 -3.32 15.25 -33.62
CA ALA A 111 -2.88 14.32 -34.66
C ALA A 111 -1.34 14.21 -34.73
N GLY A 112 -0.84 12.99 -34.60
CA GLY A 112 0.60 12.68 -34.65
C GLY A 112 1.36 12.98 -33.35
N LYS A 113 0.68 13.33 -32.26
CA LYS A 113 1.30 13.46 -30.92
C LYS A 113 1.17 12.15 -30.15
N GLY A 114 2.24 11.75 -29.46
CA GLY A 114 2.22 10.57 -28.59
C GLY A 114 1.67 9.32 -29.28
N GLU A 115 0.69 8.70 -28.63
CA GLU A 115 -0.01 7.52 -29.13
C GLU A 115 -1.11 7.84 -30.17
N CYS A 116 -1.41 9.11 -30.45
CA CYS A 116 -2.38 9.54 -31.46
C CYS A 116 -1.80 9.51 -32.88
N THR A 117 -1.37 8.33 -33.31
CA THR A 117 -0.83 8.12 -34.65
C THR A 117 -1.92 8.18 -35.72
N PHE A 118 -1.54 8.55 -36.94
CA PHE A 118 -2.43 8.49 -38.10
C PHE A 118 -2.78 7.04 -38.46
N GLY A 119 -4.05 6.82 -38.80
CA GLY A 119 -4.53 5.63 -39.49
C GLY A 119 -4.43 5.76 -41.01
N SER A 120 -5.09 4.85 -41.72
CA SER A 120 -5.27 4.93 -43.17
C SER A 120 -6.74 4.76 -43.54
N GLN A 121 -7.21 5.56 -44.50
CA GLN A 121 -8.51 5.41 -45.13
C GLN A 121 -8.35 5.19 -46.63
N THR A 122 -9.33 4.48 -47.22
CA THR A 122 -9.34 4.15 -48.65
C THR A 122 -10.56 4.78 -49.31
N CYS A 123 -10.35 5.41 -50.46
CA CYS A 123 -11.44 5.94 -51.26
C CYS A 123 -12.23 4.79 -51.89
N VAL A 124 -13.52 4.74 -51.62
CA VAL A 124 -14.45 3.72 -52.10
C VAL A 124 -15.50 4.35 -53.01
N LYS A 125 -16.19 3.51 -53.79
CA LYS A 125 -17.34 3.98 -54.56
C LYS A 125 -18.48 4.33 -53.61
N ALA A 126 -19.08 5.50 -53.76
CA ALA A 126 -20.13 5.95 -52.85
C ALA A 126 -21.33 4.99 -52.85
N THR A 127 -21.73 4.52 -51.67
CA THR A 127 -22.83 3.57 -51.48
C THR A 127 -24.08 4.28 -50.95
N GLY A 128 -24.87 4.89 -51.84
CA GLY A 128 -26.11 5.57 -51.44
C GLY A 128 -26.67 6.59 -52.42
N GLY A 129 -26.00 6.81 -53.56
CA GLY A 129 -26.34 7.86 -54.49
C GLY A 129 -27.13 7.48 -55.71
N ASN A 130 -27.76 8.51 -56.28
CA ASN A 130 -28.08 8.53 -57.70
C ASN A 130 -26.78 8.32 -58.53
N GLU A 131 -26.92 7.94 -59.80
CA GLU A 131 -25.82 7.56 -60.71
C GLU A 131 -24.71 8.63 -60.89
N PHE A 132 -24.86 9.80 -60.27
CA PHE A 132 -23.93 10.92 -60.29
C PHE A 132 -23.10 11.10 -59.01
N GLN A 133 -23.34 10.34 -57.93
CA GLN A 133 -22.46 10.36 -56.77
C GLN A 133 -21.19 9.55 -57.06
N GLY A 134 -20.05 10.22 -56.92
CA GLY A 134 -18.73 9.70 -57.29
C GLY A 134 -18.13 8.73 -56.27
N ALA A 135 -16.94 9.04 -55.79
CA ALA A 135 -16.23 8.26 -54.79
C ALA A 135 -16.16 9.05 -53.47
N GLU A 136 -16.10 8.32 -52.35
CA GLU A 136 -16.04 8.88 -50.99
C GLU A 136 -14.94 8.21 -50.19
N TRP A 137 -14.39 8.90 -49.19
CA TRP A 137 -13.45 8.28 -48.26
C TRP A 137 -14.18 7.32 -47.33
N GLY A 138 -13.66 6.09 -47.22
CA GLY A 138 -14.15 5.08 -46.30
C GLY A 138 -13.69 5.32 -44.86
N GLU A 139 -13.93 4.35 -43.98
CA GLU A 139 -13.56 4.44 -42.57
C GLU A 139 -12.04 4.60 -42.37
N CYS A 140 -11.67 5.39 -41.36
CA CYS A 140 -10.30 5.50 -40.91
C CYS A 140 -9.91 4.31 -40.03
N VAL A 141 -8.95 3.52 -40.50
CA VAL A 141 -8.51 2.31 -39.80
C VAL A 141 -7.11 2.50 -39.23
N GLY A 142 -6.93 2.10 -37.97
CA GLY A 142 -5.62 2.07 -37.30
C GLY A 142 -5.14 3.43 -36.76
N SER A 143 -6.01 4.43 -36.67
CA SER A 143 -5.68 5.67 -35.96
C SER A 143 -5.63 5.44 -34.45
N GLY A 144 -4.63 6.04 -33.80
CA GLY A 144 -4.57 6.12 -32.34
C GLY A 144 -5.62 7.10 -31.82
N LYS A 145 -6.07 6.91 -30.58
CA LYS A 145 -7.06 7.79 -29.94
C LYS A 145 -6.52 8.29 -28.61
N PRO A 146 -6.83 9.55 -28.24
CA PRO A 146 -6.52 10.05 -26.90
C PRO A 146 -7.13 9.15 -25.83
N GLY A 147 -6.32 8.75 -24.86
CA GLY A 147 -6.68 8.05 -23.66
C GLY A 147 -6.45 8.90 -22.42
N SER A 148 -6.58 8.30 -21.23
CA SER A 148 -6.02 8.89 -20.01
C SER A 148 -4.56 8.48 -19.89
N GLU A 149 -3.74 9.34 -19.29
CA GLU A 149 -2.34 9.03 -18.98
C GLU A 149 -2.22 7.74 -18.16
N ALA A 150 -1.40 6.82 -18.66
CA ALA A 150 -1.08 5.56 -18.02
C ALA A 150 0.21 5.65 -17.20
N CYS A 151 0.94 6.76 -17.32
CA CYS A 151 2.21 6.99 -16.65
C CYS A 151 3.26 5.92 -17.04
N ASP A 152 3.33 5.67 -18.35
CA ASP A 152 4.10 4.58 -18.98
C ASP A 152 5.25 5.09 -19.87
N GLY A 153 5.60 6.38 -19.75
CA GLY A 153 6.65 7.02 -20.53
C GLY A 153 6.16 7.53 -21.89
N LYS A 154 4.84 7.62 -22.08
CA LYS A 154 4.21 8.03 -23.34
C LYS A 154 3.19 9.14 -23.10
N ASP A 155 2.77 9.77 -24.18
CA ASP A 155 1.71 10.78 -24.21
C ASP A 155 0.44 10.06 -24.69
N ASN A 156 -0.37 9.58 -23.74
CA ASN A 156 -1.55 8.77 -24.04
C ASN A 156 -2.76 9.64 -24.37
N ASP A 157 -2.86 10.83 -23.77
CA ASP A 157 -3.92 11.81 -24.00
C ASP A 157 -3.65 12.74 -25.19
N CYS A 158 -2.45 12.63 -25.77
CA CYS A 158 -2.00 13.32 -26.97
C CYS A 158 -1.97 14.84 -26.83
N ASN A 159 -1.79 15.35 -25.61
CA ASN A 159 -1.70 16.77 -25.36
C ASN A 159 -0.31 17.36 -25.74
N GLY A 160 0.68 16.50 -25.97
CA GLY A 160 2.05 16.84 -26.34
C GLY A 160 3.03 16.83 -25.17
N THR A 161 2.58 16.43 -23.98
CA THR A 161 3.38 16.24 -22.78
C THR A 161 3.31 14.77 -22.41
N VAL A 162 4.47 14.16 -22.12
CA VAL A 162 4.54 12.78 -21.68
C VAL A 162 4.19 12.71 -20.18
N ASP A 163 3.26 11.81 -19.82
CA ASP A 163 2.87 11.48 -18.45
C ASP A 163 2.47 12.71 -17.61
N ASP A 164 1.68 13.63 -18.16
CA ASP A 164 1.25 14.80 -17.41
C ASP A 164 0.27 14.44 -16.28
N GLY A 165 0.43 15.12 -15.14
CA GLY A 165 -0.34 14.82 -13.94
C GLY A 165 0.06 13.53 -13.20
N CYS A 166 1.09 12.82 -13.67
CA CYS A 166 1.69 11.68 -12.98
C CYS A 166 2.71 12.17 -11.92
N GLU A 167 2.59 11.68 -10.69
CA GLU A 167 3.58 11.89 -9.62
C GLU A 167 4.78 10.92 -9.74
N CYS A 168 4.59 9.81 -10.45
CA CYS A 168 5.55 8.72 -10.63
C CYS A 168 5.19 7.86 -11.85
N GLN A 169 6.12 7.00 -12.29
CA GLN A 169 5.89 6.04 -13.38
C GLN A 169 5.32 4.74 -12.83
N ASP A 170 4.45 4.07 -13.59
CA ASP A 170 3.83 2.82 -13.14
C ASP A 170 4.88 1.74 -12.83
N GLY A 171 4.80 1.16 -11.64
CA GLY A 171 5.76 0.17 -11.16
C GLY A 171 7.01 0.74 -10.48
N ASP A 172 7.21 2.06 -10.47
CA ASP A 172 8.25 2.69 -9.66
C ASP A 172 8.08 2.32 -8.19
N LYS A 173 9.20 2.24 -7.48
CA LYS A 173 9.23 2.00 -6.03
C LYS A 173 10.03 3.10 -5.35
N GLN A 174 9.54 3.54 -4.21
CA GLN A 174 10.30 4.41 -3.31
C GLN A 174 10.16 3.96 -1.86
N ASP A 175 11.11 4.41 -1.04
CA ASP A 175 11.05 4.23 0.40
C ASP A 175 10.00 5.15 1.00
N CYS A 176 9.34 4.67 2.04
CA CYS A 176 8.38 5.44 2.83
C CYS A 176 8.52 5.07 4.32
N SER A 177 7.95 5.89 5.19
CA SER A 177 8.01 5.66 6.63
C SER A 177 6.71 6.05 7.31
N THR A 178 6.29 5.25 8.29
CA THR A 178 5.26 5.58 9.26
C THR A 178 5.91 5.78 10.64
N VAL A 179 5.11 6.14 11.64
CA VAL A 179 5.54 6.11 13.05
C VAL A 179 5.95 4.71 13.51
N CYS A 180 5.52 3.67 12.80
CA CYS A 180 5.79 2.27 13.12
C CYS A 180 6.93 1.65 12.32
N GLY A 181 7.59 2.41 11.45
CA GLY A 181 8.81 1.95 10.77
C GLY A 181 8.86 2.33 9.30
N ASN A 182 9.83 1.74 8.62
CA ASN A 182 10.05 1.96 7.19
C ASN A 182 9.32 0.90 6.37
N GLY A 183 9.03 1.26 5.12
CA GLY A 183 8.47 0.38 4.10
C GLY A 183 8.77 0.94 2.72
N SER A 184 8.07 0.42 1.73
CA SER A 184 8.08 0.87 0.36
C SER A 184 6.65 1.13 -0.12
N GLN A 185 6.52 2.09 -1.02
CA GLN A 185 5.29 2.29 -1.78
C GLN A 185 5.58 2.10 -3.26
N THR A 186 4.61 1.50 -3.95
CA THR A 186 4.67 1.26 -5.39
C THR A 186 3.76 2.25 -6.08
N CYS A 187 4.24 2.83 -7.16
CA CYS A 187 3.44 3.68 -8.02
C CYS A 187 2.44 2.83 -8.80
N THR A 188 1.18 3.25 -8.82
CA THR A 188 0.15 2.63 -9.65
C THR A 188 -0.69 3.70 -10.31
N ALA A 189 -0.78 3.68 -11.63
CA ALA A 189 -1.51 4.67 -12.42
C ALA A 189 -1.13 6.12 -12.05
N GLY A 190 0.18 6.39 -11.99
CA GLY A 190 0.71 7.74 -11.77
C GLY A 190 0.71 8.26 -10.36
N LYS A 191 0.27 7.46 -9.39
CA LYS A 191 0.18 7.87 -8.00
C LYS A 191 0.86 6.87 -7.10
N TRP A 192 1.50 7.38 -6.06
CA TRP A 192 2.04 6.54 -5.02
C TRP A 192 0.90 5.87 -4.25
N GLY A 193 0.95 4.54 -4.19
CA GLY A 193 0.09 3.76 -3.32
C GLY A 193 0.38 4.00 -1.85
N GLU A 194 -0.40 3.34 -1.00
CA GLU A 194 -0.15 3.34 0.44
C GLU A 194 1.23 2.76 0.78
N CYS A 195 1.86 3.30 1.82
CA CYS A 195 3.11 2.78 2.34
C CYS A 195 2.89 1.37 2.91
N ASP A 196 3.66 0.38 2.44
CA ASP A 196 3.57 -1.01 2.91
C ASP A 196 4.16 -1.23 4.31
N ALA A 197 4.77 -0.18 4.89
CA ALA A 197 5.21 -0.18 6.27
C ALA A 197 4.04 -0.51 7.22
N LEU A 198 4.39 -0.99 8.41
CA LEU A 198 3.41 -1.24 9.45
C LEU A 198 2.61 0.04 9.73
N GLN A 199 1.29 -0.11 9.79
CA GLN A 199 0.38 1.00 10.05
C GLN A 199 0.05 1.05 11.55
N PRO A 200 -0.01 2.24 12.18
CA PRO A 200 -0.46 2.36 13.55
C PRO A 200 -1.95 2.02 13.68
N ASP A 201 -2.37 1.65 14.90
CA ASP A 201 -3.78 1.57 15.26
C ASP A 201 -4.44 2.97 15.31
N ALA A 202 -5.75 3.03 15.60
CA ALA A 202 -6.49 4.30 15.70
C ALA A 202 -5.97 5.24 16.81
N ASN A 203 -5.17 4.73 17.75
CA ASN A 203 -4.57 5.49 18.84
C ASN A 203 -3.10 5.85 18.56
N GLY A 204 -2.55 5.46 17.40
CA GLY A 204 -1.14 5.71 17.05
C GLY A 204 -0.16 4.64 17.54
N ASN A 205 -0.64 3.51 18.09
CA ASN A 205 0.23 2.45 18.60
C ASN A 205 0.65 1.50 17.47
N CYS A 206 1.89 1.03 17.56
CA CYS A 206 2.46 0.09 16.61
C CYS A 206 2.35 -1.33 17.14
N PHE A 207 2.00 -2.26 16.26
CA PHE A 207 2.00 -3.68 16.55
C PHE A 207 2.81 -4.42 15.48
N VAL A 208 3.70 -5.30 15.93
CA VAL A 208 4.54 -6.14 15.07
C VAL A 208 4.23 -7.59 15.41
N GLN A 209 3.85 -8.37 14.40
CA GLN A 209 3.75 -9.83 14.56
C GLN A 209 5.04 -10.48 14.08
N LEU A 210 5.75 -11.14 14.99
CA LEU A 210 6.93 -11.94 14.68
C LEU A 210 6.49 -13.41 14.59
N ASN A 211 6.61 -14.01 13.41
CA ASN A 211 6.33 -15.44 13.27
C ASN A 211 7.51 -16.24 13.83
N ILE A 212 7.18 -17.26 14.60
CA ILE A 212 8.15 -18.13 15.26
C ILE A 212 8.06 -19.51 14.61
N ASN A 213 9.22 -20.06 14.26
CA ASN A 213 9.40 -21.39 13.71
C ASN A 213 10.81 -21.83 14.07
N VAL A 214 10.96 -22.49 15.22
CA VAL A 214 12.26 -22.79 15.82
C VAL A 214 12.27 -24.21 16.37
N ASP A 215 13.40 -24.89 16.21
CA ASP A 215 13.65 -26.21 16.78
C ASP A 215 14.14 -26.08 18.23
N GLY A 216 13.70 -27.02 19.07
CA GLY A 216 14.04 -27.14 20.48
C GLY A 216 12.85 -27.01 21.42
N ASP A 217 12.91 -27.71 22.55
CA ASP A 217 11.91 -27.60 23.61
C ASP A 217 12.15 -26.38 24.51
N CYS A 218 13.39 -25.89 24.63
CA CYS A 218 13.76 -24.73 25.45
C CYS A 218 14.45 -23.67 24.59
N VAL A 219 13.71 -22.67 24.13
CA VAL A 219 14.19 -21.73 23.11
C VAL A 219 13.77 -20.31 23.44
N CYS A 220 14.62 -19.37 23.02
CA CYS A 220 14.35 -17.95 23.17
C CYS A 220 13.90 -17.39 21.82
N ALA A 221 12.75 -16.73 21.82
CA ALA A 221 12.27 -15.99 20.67
C ALA A 221 13.24 -14.84 20.34
N PRO A 222 13.27 -14.42 19.07
CA PRO A 222 13.85 -13.14 18.69
C PRO A 222 13.24 -12.01 19.53
N ALA A 223 14.08 -11.04 19.90
CA ALA A 223 13.61 -9.87 20.62
C ALA A 223 12.60 -9.08 19.77
N CYS A 224 11.59 -8.53 20.45
CA CYS A 224 10.74 -7.52 19.87
C CYS A 224 11.57 -6.34 19.33
N PRO A 225 11.26 -5.81 18.13
CA PRO A 225 12.09 -4.77 17.50
C PRO A 225 11.96 -3.43 18.23
N ALA A 226 12.92 -2.52 18.03
CA ALA A 226 13.00 -1.27 18.79
C ALA A 226 11.77 -0.35 18.64
N ASN A 227 11.07 -0.41 17.50
CA ASN A 227 9.84 0.33 17.23
C ASN A 227 8.60 -0.26 17.96
N ALA A 228 8.69 -1.50 18.43
CA ALA A 228 7.64 -2.16 19.21
C ALA A 228 8.29 -3.11 20.21
N PRO A 229 8.89 -2.62 21.31
CA PRO A 229 9.78 -3.43 22.16
C PRO A 229 9.04 -4.31 23.18
N PHE A 230 7.72 -4.16 23.34
CA PHE A 230 6.96 -4.85 24.39
C PHE A 230 6.24 -6.08 23.83
N PRO A 231 6.57 -7.31 24.25
CA PRO A 231 5.75 -8.48 23.92
C PRO A 231 4.44 -8.41 24.71
N VAL A 232 3.32 -8.26 24.01
CA VAL A 232 1.97 -8.07 24.61
C VAL A 232 1.04 -9.25 24.35
N GLY A 233 1.46 -10.19 23.50
CA GLY A 233 0.70 -11.40 23.23
C GLY A 233 1.50 -12.41 22.43
N CYS A 234 0.96 -13.61 22.30
CA CYS A 234 1.53 -14.67 21.48
C CYS A 234 0.45 -15.67 21.07
N GLN A 235 0.79 -16.61 20.21
CA GLN A 235 0.11 -17.89 20.11
C GLN A 235 1.15 -18.92 19.73
N ILE A 236 1.38 -19.91 20.59
CA ILE A 236 2.47 -20.88 20.40
C ILE A 236 1.90 -22.29 20.32
N ASP A 237 2.31 -23.00 19.28
CA ASP A 237 2.06 -24.40 19.08
C ASP A 237 3.37 -25.17 19.25
N PHE A 238 3.49 -25.83 20.38
CA PHE A 238 4.56 -26.77 20.70
C PHE A 238 4.19 -28.14 20.13
N GLN A 239 5.08 -28.73 19.33
CA GLN A 239 4.79 -29.96 18.59
C GLN A 239 5.14 -31.23 19.35
N GLY A 240 5.76 -31.15 20.53
CA GLY A 240 6.06 -32.32 21.36
C GLY A 240 4.84 -32.85 22.11
N GLY A 241 5.01 -34.03 22.71
CA GLY A 241 3.96 -34.78 23.41
C GLY A 241 3.79 -34.42 24.89
N ASN A 242 4.54 -33.44 25.43
CA ASN A 242 4.48 -33.12 26.85
C ASN A 242 3.21 -32.35 27.20
N SER A 243 2.68 -32.57 28.40
CA SER A 243 1.52 -31.85 28.93
C SER A 243 1.86 -30.46 29.44
N ASN A 244 3.12 -30.24 29.83
CA ASN A 244 3.60 -28.98 30.37
C ASN A 244 4.12 -28.09 29.24
N GLY A 245 3.81 -26.79 29.32
CA GLY A 245 4.46 -25.76 28.52
C GLY A 245 4.60 -24.48 29.34
N CYS A 246 5.65 -23.71 29.09
CA CYS A 246 5.89 -22.44 29.73
C CYS A 246 6.21 -21.35 28.71
N VAL A 247 5.71 -20.14 28.98
CA VAL A 247 6.15 -18.91 28.34
C VAL A 247 6.62 -17.95 29.43
N ALA A 248 7.80 -17.36 29.27
CA ALA A 248 8.30 -16.35 30.20
C ALA A 248 9.01 -15.18 29.49
N LEU A 249 9.17 -14.05 30.17
CA LEU A 249 9.96 -12.93 29.65
C LEU A 249 11.44 -13.17 29.95
N ALA A 250 12.31 -13.22 28.94
CA ALA A 250 13.75 -13.45 29.13
C ALA A 250 14.57 -12.15 29.37
N GLY A 251 13.93 -10.99 29.27
CA GLY A 251 14.58 -9.67 29.27
C GLY A 251 14.73 -9.10 27.85
N ASN A 252 15.01 -7.80 27.73
CA ASN A 252 15.22 -7.11 26.45
C ASN A 252 14.12 -7.33 25.38
N GLY A 253 12.87 -7.55 25.79
CA GLY A 253 11.75 -7.84 24.89
C GLY A 253 11.77 -9.23 24.26
N GLN A 254 12.58 -10.17 24.77
CA GLN A 254 12.59 -11.58 24.35
C GLN A 254 11.61 -12.42 25.17
N LEU A 255 11.04 -13.44 24.53
CA LEU A 255 10.27 -14.49 25.18
C LEU A 255 11.07 -15.78 25.26
N TYR A 256 10.97 -16.46 26.38
CA TYR A 256 11.45 -17.81 26.61
C TYR A 256 10.27 -18.78 26.48
N PHE A 257 10.46 -19.86 25.74
CA PHE A 257 9.51 -20.93 25.56
C PHE A 257 10.11 -22.24 26.05
N GLN A 258 9.34 -22.98 26.84
CA GLN A 258 9.73 -24.29 27.35
C GLN A 258 8.60 -25.30 27.12
N GLU A 259 8.89 -26.41 26.47
CA GLU A 259 8.06 -27.60 26.49
C GLU A 259 8.57 -28.60 27.53
N GLY A 260 7.68 -29.15 28.35
CA GLY A 260 8.05 -30.16 29.34
C GLY A 260 8.93 -29.62 30.47
N VAL A 261 9.72 -30.54 31.04
CA VAL A 261 10.70 -30.28 32.14
C VAL A 261 12.10 -30.76 31.75
N LYS A 262 12.34 -31.03 30.46
CA LYS A 262 13.62 -31.43 29.90
C LYS A 262 13.79 -30.70 28.58
N CYS A 263 14.97 -30.14 28.36
CA CYS A 263 15.30 -29.51 27.09
C CYS A 263 15.83 -30.58 26.16
N ASP A 264 14.97 -31.06 25.25
CA ASP A 264 15.30 -32.07 24.25
C ASP A 264 15.07 -31.50 22.84
N ALA A 265 15.32 -32.36 21.83
CA ALA A 265 14.95 -32.06 20.46
C ALA A 265 13.42 -31.94 20.36
N GLY A 266 12.97 -30.78 19.90
CA GLY A 266 11.57 -30.43 19.79
C GLY A 266 11.34 -29.43 18.68
N HIS A 267 10.13 -28.90 18.59
CA HIS A 267 9.81 -27.88 17.60
C HIS A 267 8.61 -27.07 18.07
N LEU A 268 8.68 -25.75 17.90
CA LEU A 268 7.54 -24.89 18.13
C LEU A 268 7.34 -23.92 16.97
N THR A 269 6.07 -23.63 16.73
CA THR A 269 5.61 -22.68 15.73
C THR A 269 4.64 -21.70 16.34
N GLY A 270 4.39 -20.58 15.66
CA GLY A 270 3.39 -19.63 16.09
C GLY A 270 3.80 -18.21 15.82
N PHE A 271 3.41 -17.30 16.70
CA PHE A 271 3.82 -15.91 16.59
C PHE A 271 3.84 -15.21 17.95
N VAL A 272 4.60 -14.11 18.01
CA VAL A 272 4.63 -13.14 19.11
C VAL A 272 4.09 -11.82 18.58
N ILE A 273 3.24 -11.17 19.38
CA ILE A 273 2.75 -9.82 19.12
C ILE A 273 3.53 -8.87 20.00
N CYS A 274 4.30 -8.00 19.36
CA CYS A 274 5.00 -6.91 20.00
C CYS A 274 4.23 -5.60 19.82
N SER A 275 4.36 -4.68 20.78
CA SER A 275 3.72 -3.38 20.75
C SER A 275 4.70 -2.25 21.09
N SER A 276 4.42 -1.05 20.58
CA SER A 276 5.10 0.19 21.00
C SER A 276 4.72 0.64 22.40
N VAL A 277 3.62 0.10 22.95
CA VAL A 277 3.17 0.39 24.32
C VAL A 277 3.19 -0.88 25.18
N PRO A 278 3.52 -0.78 26.47
CA PRO A 278 3.40 -1.92 27.38
C PRO A 278 1.97 -2.45 27.42
N GLY A 279 1.84 -3.78 27.44
CA GLY A 279 0.56 -4.47 27.63
C GLY A 279 0.48 -5.18 28.97
N ASP A 280 -0.62 -5.92 29.17
CA ASP A 280 -0.78 -6.79 30.33
C ASP A 280 0.23 -7.95 30.31
N PRO A 281 0.59 -8.51 31.48
CA PRO A 281 1.38 -9.73 31.56
C PRO A 281 0.82 -10.87 30.68
N LEU A 282 1.71 -11.64 30.07
CA LEU A 282 1.31 -12.79 29.26
C LEU A 282 0.56 -13.82 30.10
N ASN A 283 -0.51 -14.35 29.54
CA ASN A 283 -1.43 -15.30 30.17
C ASN A 283 -2.15 -16.13 29.09
N ALA A 284 -3.02 -17.04 29.51
CA ALA A 284 -3.73 -17.93 28.61
C ALA A 284 -4.66 -17.20 27.61
N GLN A 285 -5.06 -15.96 27.89
CA GLN A 285 -5.97 -15.19 27.05
C GLN A 285 -5.24 -14.43 25.94
N ASN A 286 -4.11 -13.77 26.25
CA ASN A 286 -3.35 -12.99 25.27
C ASN A 286 -2.16 -13.77 24.66
N CYS A 287 -1.80 -14.92 25.23
CA CYS A 287 -0.66 -15.74 24.82
C CYS A 287 -0.98 -17.24 24.89
N PRO A 288 -2.06 -17.73 24.24
CA PRO A 288 -2.44 -19.14 24.31
C PRO A 288 -1.33 -20.08 23.82
N ILE A 289 -1.11 -21.16 24.58
CA ILE A 289 -0.23 -22.27 24.20
C ILE A 289 -1.01 -23.60 24.17
N ASN A 290 -0.67 -24.49 23.25
CA ASN A 290 -1.36 -25.76 23.01
C ASN A 290 -1.03 -26.87 24.04
N LYS A 291 -0.98 -26.54 25.33
CA LYS A 291 -0.60 -27.45 26.41
C LYS A 291 -1.66 -27.55 27.49
N SER A 292 -1.81 -28.75 28.07
CA SER A 292 -2.82 -29.02 29.09
C SER A 292 -2.44 -28.48 30.47
N ASN A 293 -1.16 -28.20 30.71
CA ASN A 293 -0.64 -27.55 31.90
C ASN A 293 0.24 -26.34 31.52
N PRO A 294 -0.35 -25.19 31.16
CA PRO A 294 0.40 -24.01 30.73
C PRO A 294 0.89 -23.19 31.92
N HIS A 295 2.11 -22.66 31.82
CA HIS A 295 2.76 -21.78 32.80
C HIS A 295 3.14 -20.45 32.14
N TYR A 296 2.95 -19.35 32.87
CA TYR A 296 3.30 -18.01 32.40
C TYR A 296 4.16 -17.30 33.45
N GLY A 297 5.44 -17.09 33.12
CA GLY A 297 6.44 -16.51 34.01
C GLY A 297 6.78 -15.06 33.67
N GLN A 298 7.25 -14.31 34.67
CA GLN A 298 7.87 -12.99 34.46
C GLN A 298 9.37 -13.10 34.16
N LYS A 299 9.96 -14.26 34.42
CA LYS A 299 11.35 -14.61 34.10
C LYS A 299 11.49 -16.11 33.81
N PRO A 300 12.55 -16.56 33.12
CA PRO A 300 12.71 -17.98 32.77
C PRO A 300 12.73 -18.90 34.00
N SER A 301 13.23 -18.41 35.14
CA SER A 301 13.25 -19.18 36.41
C SER A 301 11.86 -19.39 37.03
N ASP A 302 10.80 -18.76 36.51
CA ASP A 302 9.43 -19.01 36.94
C ASP A 302 8.81 -20.22 36.23
N CYS A 303 9.47 -20.72 35.17
CA CYS A 303 9.07 -21.96 34.50
C CYS A 303 9.42 -23.19 35.35
N PRO A 304 8.68 -24.29 35.22
CA PRO A 304 8.97 -25.53 35.94
C PRO A 304 10.43 -25.98 35.73
N ASP A 305 11.10 -26.35 36.82
CA ASP A 305 12.52 -26.74 36.83
C ASP A 305 12.81 -27.81 35.78
N ILE A 306 13.94 -27.64 35.09
CA ILE A 306 14.47 -28.66 34.18
C ILE A 306 15.05 -29.79 35.04
N GLU A 307 14.57 -31.02 34.91
CA GLU A 307 15.13 -32.18 35.60
C GLU A 307 16.61 -32.40 35.17
N GLY A 308 17.55 -31.87 35.96
CA GLY A 308 18.98 -32.09 35.79
C GLY A 308 19.78 -31.02 35.03
N GLY A 309 19.28 -29.79 34.85
CA GLY A 309 20.02 -28.73 34.15
C GLY A 309 19.58 -27.29 34.47
N ASP A 310 20.48 -26.33 34.19
CA ASP A 310 20.31 -24.89 34.42
C ASP A 310 19.39 -24.25 33.36
N PRO A 311 18.33 -23.49 33.74
CA PRO A 311 17.43 -22.79 32.81
C PRO A 311 18.14 -21.77 31.90
N GLN A 312 19.38 -21.36 32.21
CA GLN A 312 20.19 -20.51 31.33
C GLN A 312 20.87 -21.27 30.17
N SER A 313 20.78 -22.61 30.14
CA SER A 313 21.48 -23.47 29.16
C SER A 313 20.61 -23.86 27.97
N CYS A 314 19.85 -22.91 27.41
CA CYS A 314 19.02 -23.15 26.23
C CYS A 314 19.90 -23.21 24.98
N TYR A 315 20.32 -24.39 24.49
CA TYR A 315 20.92 -24.48 23.15
C TYR A 315 20.91 -25.87 22.46
N TYR A 316 20.42 -25.80 21.21
CA TYR A 316 20.50 -26.67 20.02
C TYR A 316 19.57 -27.87 19.90
#